data_AF-A0A936JGL6-F1
#
_entry.id   AF-A0A936JGL6-F1
#
_cell.length_a   1.000
_cell.length_b   1.000
_cell.length_c   1.000
_cell.angle_alpha   90.00
_cell.angle_beta   90.00
_cell.angle_gamma   90.00
#
_symmetry.space_group_name_H-M   'P 1'
#
loop_
_entity.id
_entity.type
_entity.pdbx_description
1 polymer ?
#
loop_
_entity_poly.entity_id
_entity_poly.type
_entity_poly.pdbx_seq_one_letter_code
_entity_poly.pdbx_strand_id
1 'polypeptide(L)'
;MKTLKAALLIFFCVIYTHPVLCQSTSKRIYYFNPQFSPDGSSIVFESTIDGKSSIYTVAPDGTNIKKITDTIFDYGQPAWSPDGKHLVYYGSKRPMQLLPSVARR
;
A
#
# COMPACT_ATOMS: atom_id res chain seq x y z
N MET A 1 -11.42 17.39 -59.33
CA MET A 1 -12.29 17.40 -58.12
C MET A 1 -12.37 16.00 -57.48
N LYS A 2 -11.34 15.54 -56.75
CA LYS A 2 -11.40 14.28 -55.98
C LYS A 2 -10.42 14.27 -54.79
N THR A 3 -10.51 15.22 -53.86
CA THR A 3 -9.61 15.24 -52.67
C THR A 3 -10.23 15.95 -51.46
N LEU A 4 -11.49 15.66 -51.06
CA LEU A 4 -12.05 16.35 -49.88
C LEU A 4 -13.10 15.61 -49.04
N LYS A 5 -13.20 14.28 -49.11
CA LYS A 5 -14.15 13.52 -48.27
C LYS A 5 -13.50 12.62 -47.21
N ALA A 6 -12.18 12.41 -47.24
CA ALA A 6 -11.52 11.47 -46.32
C ALA A 6 -11.06 12.10 -45.00
N ALA A 7 -10.85 13.42 -44.93
CA ALA A 7 -10.23 14.06 -43.76
C ALA A 7 -11.21 14.39 -42.61
N LEU A 8 -12.52 14.52 -42.87
CA LEU A 8 -13.47 15.00 -41.86
C LEU A 8 -14.03 13.87 -40.95
N LEU A 9 -13.98 12.61 -41.39
CA LEU A 9 -14.51 11.47 -40.62
C LEU A 9 -13.52 10.90 -39.60
N ILE A 10 -12.23 11.18 -39.76
CA ILE A 10 -11.19 10.71 -38.82
C ILE A 10 -11.14 11.61 -37.57
N PHE A 11 -11.57 12.87 -37.67
CA PHE A 11 -11.54 13.81 -36.54
C PHE A 11 -12.72 13.68 -35.56
N PHE A 12 -13.83 13.06 -35.95
CA PHE A 12 -15.01 12.89 -35.07
C PHE A 12 -15.11 11.52 -34.38
N CYS A 13 -14.27 10.55 -34.73
CA CYS A 13 -14.34 9.21 -34.15
C CYS A 13 -13.49 9.04 -32.87
N VAL A 14 -12.44 9.85 -32.69
CA VAL A 14 -11.53 9.73 -31.53
C VAL A 14 -12.07 10.44 -30.27
N ILE A 15 -12.99 11.39 -30.42
CA ILE A 15 -13.54 12.18 -29.29
C ILE A 15 -14.84 11.62 -28.70
N TYR A 16 -15.43 10.56 -29.27
CA TYR A 16 -16.75 10.05 -28.85
C TYR A 16 -16.79 8.58 -28.38
N THR A 17 -15.65 7.88 -28.32
CA THR A 17 -15.61 6.48 -27.86
C THR A 17 -14.78 6.24 -26.61
N HIS A 18 -14.49 7.27 -25.80
CA HIS A 18 -13.87 7.06 -24.48
C HIS A 18 -14.68 7.73 -23.36
N PRO A 19 -15.92 7.30 -23.08
CA PRO A 19 -16.47 7.55 -21.76
C PRO A 19 -15.74 6.61 -20.80
N VAL A 20 -14.91 7.22 -19.97
CA VAL A 20 -14.63 6.83 -18.58
C VAL A 20 -14.32 5.35 -18.37
N LEU A 21 -13.04 5.01 -18.31
CA LEU A 21 -12.51 4.19 -17.20
C LEU A 21 -11.02 4.48 -17.01
N CYS A 22 -10.64 5.76 -16.85
CA CYS A 22 -9.47 6.04 -16.03
C CYS A 22 -9.89 5.89 -14.57
N GLN A 23 -10.15 4.64 -14.15
CA GLN A 23 -10.21 4.35 -12.72
C GLN A 23 -8.78 4.50 -12.23
N SER A 24 -8.46 5.66 -11.65
CA SER A 24 -7.28 5.78 -10.82
C SER A 24 -7.50 4.88 -9.61
N THR A 25 -7.04 3.63 -9.70
CA THR A 25 -6.86 2.77 -8.54
C THR A 25 -5.68 3.32 -7.74
N SER A 26 -5.85 4.51 -7.17
CA SER A 26 -4.88 5.08 -6.25
C SER A 26 -4.81 4.17 -5.03
N LYS A 27 -3.80 3.30 -5.01
CA LYS A 27 -3.48 2.48 -3.85
C LYS A 27 -3.18 3.45 -2.70
N ARG A 28 -4.09 3.55 -1.73
CA ARG A 28 -3.85 4.35 -0.53
C ARG A 28 -2.85 3.63 0.35
N ILE A 29 -1.72 4.29 0.61
CA ILE A 29 -0.71 3.85 1.56
C ILE A 29 -0.93 4.65 2.85
N TYR A 30 -1.04 3.94 3.96
CA TYR A 30 -1.16 4.53 5.27
C TYR A 30 0.13 4.36 6.07
N TYR A 31 0.38 5.27 7.00
CA TYR A 31 1.52 5.28 7.90
C TYR A 31 1.00 5.55 9.31
N PHE A 32 1.29 4.66 10.25
CA PHE A 32 0.78 4.74 11.61
C PHE A 32 1.89 4.54 12.63
N ASN A 33 1.69 5.14 13.81
CA ASN A 33 2.45 4.88 15.02
C ASN A 33 3.99 4.92 14.85
N PRO A 34 4.57 6.01 14.31
CA PRO A 34 6.02 6.11 14.20
C PRO A 34 6.67 6.20 15.60
N GLN A 35 7.81 5.52 15.77
CA GLN A 35 8.66 5.60 16.95
C GLN A 35 10.14 5.62 16.54
N PHE A 36 10.92 6.51 17.13
CA PHE A 36 12.38 6.48 16.96
C PHE A 36 12.98 5.32 17.73
N SER A 37 14.06 4.74 17.18
CA SER A 37 14.94 3.87 17.95
C SER A 37 15.65 4.67 19.05
N PRO A 38 16.08 4.03 20.16
CA PRO A 38 16.71 4.74 21.28
C PRO A 38 17.99 5.51 20.90
N ASP A 39 18.71 5.02 19.91
CA ASP A 39 19.92 5.66 19.36
C ASP A 39 19.61 6.73 18.30
N GLY A 40 18.33 6.91 17.93
CA GLY A 40 17.86 7.85 16.91
C GLY A 40 18.23 7.49 15.47
N SER A 41 18.85 6.33 15.23
CA SER A 41 19.35 5.96 13.89
C SER A 41 18.25 5.45 12.96
N SER A 42 17.09 5.09 13.48
CA SER A 42 15.97 4.55 12.71
C SER A 42 14.61 4.94 13.29
N ILE A 43 13.58 4.85 12.46
CA ILE A 43 12.18 5.03 12.84
C ILE A 43 11.45 3.74 12.47
N VAL A 44 10.75 3.16 13.43
CA VAL A 44 9.81 2.06 13.18
C VAL A 44 8.41 2.61 13.01
N PHE A 45 7.63 2.05 12.10
CA PHE A 45 6.25 2.45 11.85
C PHE A 45 5.45 1.31 11.23
N GLU A 46 4.13 1.40 11.35
CA GLU A 46 3.18 0.52 10.68
C GLU A 46 2.80 1.12 9.32
N SER A 47 2.73 0.29 8.28
CA SER A 47 2.34 0.77 6.95
C SER A 47 1.68 -0.29 6.06
N THR A 48 0.94 0.20 5.06
CA THR A 48 0.25 -0.60 4.04
C THR A 48 0.91 -0.51 2.66
N ILE A 49 2.22 -0.24 2.59
CA ILE A 49 2.99 -0.12 1.33
C ILE A 49 2.78 -1.33 0.42
N ASP A 50 2.85 -2.54 0.98
CA ASP A 50 2.64 -3.79 0.22
C ASP A 50 1.14 -4.14 0.04
N GLY A 51 0.23 -3.36 0.63
CA GLY A 51 -1.22 -3.55 0.57
C GLY A 51 -1.81 -4.26 1.79
N LYS A 52 -0.98 -4.65 2.76
CA LYS A 52 -1.41 -5.19 4.06
C LYS A 52 -0.69 -4.44 5.17
N SER A 53 -1.26 -4.40 6.36
CA SER A 53 -0.53 -3.80 7.48
C SER A 53 0.67 -4.67 7.85
N SER A 54 1.84 -4.04 7.83
CA SER A 54 3.13 -4.62 8.19
C SER A 54 3.97 -3.58 8.93
N ILE A 55 4.99 -4.04 9.66
CA ILE A 55 5.93 -3.15 10.34
C ILE A 55 7.16 -2.90 9.46
N TYR A 56 7.53 -1.63 9.36
CA TYR A 56 8.64 -1.12 8.57
C TYR A 56 9.61 -0.32 9.43
N THR A 57 10.86 -0.24 8.98
CA THR A 57 11.87 0.68 9.48
C THR A 57 12.31 1.64 8.37
N VAL A 58 12.62 2.87 8.73
CA VAL A 58 13.18 3.89 7.82
C VAL A 58 14.26 4.69 8.54
N ALA A 59 15.24 5.22 7.81
CA ALA A 59 16.18 6.17 8.36
C ALA A 59 15.48 7.53 8.65
N PRO A 60 15.98 8.36 9.58
CA PRO A 60 15.38 9.66 9.90
C PRO A 60 15.28 10.62 8.72
N ASP A 61 16.12 10.45 7.69
CA ASP A 61 16.09 11.22 6.44
C ASP A 61 15.05 10.70 5.41
N GLY A 62 14.30 9.64 5.76
CA GLY A 62 13.30 9.01 4.90
C GLY A 62 13.87 7.94 3.94
N THR A 63 15.18 7.69 3.96
CA THR A 63 15.81 6.67 3.12
C THR A 63 15.75 5.28 3.75
N ASN A 64 16.12 4.25 2.98
CA ASN A 64 16.27 2.87 3.49
C ASN A 64 15.01 2.28 4.13
N ILE A 65 13.83 2.55 3.57
CA ILE A 65 12.58 1.89 3.99
C ILE A 65 12.71 0.38 3.78
N LYS A 66 12.49 -0.39 4.86
CA LYS A 66 12.58 -1.86 4.87
C LYS A 66 11.42 -2.46 5.65
N LYS A 67 10.82 -3.53 5.13
CA LYS A 67 9.86 -4.36 5.87
C LYS A 67 10.65 -5.28 6.80
N ILE A 68 10.26 -5.35 8.08
CA ILE A 68 10.96 -6.14 9.10
C ILE A 68 10.11 -7.28 9.68
N THR A 69 8.94 -7.51 9.09
CA THR A 69 7.96 -8.52 9.51
C THR A 69 7.63 -9.42 8.33
N ASP A 70 7.40 -10.71 8.58
CA ASP A 70 7.04 -11.67 7.52
C ASP A 70 5.56 -12.04 7.54
N THR A 71 4.85 -11.66 8.60
CA THR A 71 3.44 -12.00 8.81
C THR A 71 2.52 -11.03 8.07
N ILE A 72 1.31 -11.52 7.78
CA ILE A 72 0.23 -10.68 7.28
C ILE A 72 -0.51 -10.12 8.47
N PHE A 73 -0.83 -8.83 8.45
CA PHE A 73 -1.62 -8.17 9.49
C PHE A 73 -0.88 -8.00 10.82
N ASP A 74 0.27 -7.33 10.74
CA ASP A 74 0.98 -6.84 11.91
C ASP A 74 0.52 -5.41 12.19
N TYR A 75 -0.13 -5.25 13.33
CA TYR A 75 -0.77 -4.02 13.77
C TYR A 75 -0.16 -3.57 15.11
N GLY A 76 -0.43 -2.32 15.45
CA GLY A 76 -0.36 -1.89 16.84
C GLY A 76 1.04 -1.43 17.24
N GLN A 77 1.16 -0.11 17.35
CA GLN A 77 2.12 0.63 18.17
C GLN A 77 3.43 -0.12 18.40
N PRO A 78 4.26 -0.29 17.35
CA PRO A 78 5.55 -0.92 17.51
C PRO A 78 6.39 -0.12 18.52
N ALA A 79 7.06 -0.82 19.42
CA ALA A 79 7.88 -0.20 20.45
C ALA A 79 9.25 -0.87 20.55
N TRP A 80 10.29 -0.05 20.64
CA TRP A 80 11.65 -0.50 20.87
C TRP A 80 11.89 -0.85 22.33
N SER A 81 12.71 -1.86 22.57
CA SER A 81 13.33 -2.05 23.88
C SER A 81 14.27 -0.88 24.19
N PRO A 82 14.50 -0.53 25.47
CA PRO A 82 15.39 0.57 25.84
C PRO A 82 16.83 0.43 25.31
N ASP A 83 17.29 -0.81 25.11
CA ASP A 83 18.61 -1.12 24.53
C ASP A 83 18.64 -1.13 23.00
N GLY A 84 17.50 -0.92 22.34
CA GLY A 84 17.36 -0.89 20.88
C GLY A 84 17.50 -2.25 20.17
N LYS A 85 17.63 -3.35 20.91
CA LYS A 85 17.88 -4.69 20.33
C LYS A 85 16.62 -5.45 19.96
N HIS A 86 15.49 -5.07 20.55
CA HIS A 86 14.23 -5.78 20.39
C HIS A 86 13.13 -4.81 20.02
N LEU A 87 12.17 -5.32 19.27
CA LEU A 87 10.95 -4.62 18.91
C LEU A 87 9.76 -5.50 19.30
N VAL A 88 8.77 -4.90 19.95
CA VAL A 88 7.47 -5.52 20.21
C VAL A 88 6.41 -4.94 19.28
N TYR A 89 5.53 -5.79 18.78
CA TYR A 89 4.40 -5.43 17.92
C TYR A 89 3.30 -6.48 18.05
N TYR A 90 2.07 -6.16 17.68
CA TYR A 90 0.97 -7.13 17.68
C TYR A 90 0.83 -7.77 16.29
N GLY A 91 0.98 -9.09 16.22
CA GLY A 91 0.83 -9.83 14.96
C GLY A 91 -0.37 -10.76 14.99
N SER A 92 -1.10 -10.85 13.87
CA SER A 92 -2.12 -11.88 13.68
C SER A 92 -1.60 -13.01 12.79
N LYS A 93 -1.24 -14.15 13.39
CA LYS A 93 -0.95 -15.40 12.64
C LYS A 93 -2.21 -16.10 12.11
N ARG A 94 -3.27 -15.37 11.73
CA ARG A 94 -4.45 -15.99 11.16
C ARG A 94 -4.12 -16.45 9.74
N PRO A 95 -4.06 -17.76 9.44
CA PRO A 95 -4.14 -18.17 8.05
C PRO A 95 -5.45 -17.60 7.51
N MET A 96 -5.45 -17.09 6.26
CA MET A 96 -6.70 -16.81 5.57
C MET A 96 -7.43 -18.14 5.37
N GLN A 97 -8.17 -18.58 6.39
CA GLN A 97 -9.23 -19.55 6.18
C GLN A 97 -10.31 -18.75 5.46
N LEU A 98 -10.42 -18.97 4.15
CA LEU A 98 -11.64 -18.60 3.43
C LEU A 98 -12.77 -19.24 4.22
N LEU A 99 -13.54 -18.43 4.97
CA LEU A 99 -14.78 -18.91 5.52
C LEU A 99 -15.58 -19.39 4.30
N PRO A 100 -16.02 -20.65 4.24
CA PRO A 100 -16.95 -21.05 3.21
C PRO A 100 -18.09 -20.04 3.28
N SER A 101 -18.42 -19.41 2.15
CA SER A 101 -19.59 -18.56 2.04
C SER A 101 -20.74 -19.34 2.65
N VAL A 102 -21.35 -18.79 3.71
CA VAL A 102 -22.53 -19.40 4.31
C VAL A 102 -23.58 -19.42 3.21
N ALA A 103 -23.66 -20.53 2.49
CA ALA A 103 -24.74 -20.83 1.58
C ALA A 103 -25.96 -20.94 2.49
N ARG A 104 -26.71 -19.84 2.58
CA ARG A 104 -28.03 -19.83 3.19
C ARG A 104 -28.83 -20.93 2.50
N ARG A 105 -29.21 -21.95 3.28
CA ARG A 105 -30.35 -22.80 2.91
C ARG A 105 -31.62 -22.00 3.07
#